data_AF-A0A420YPE7-F1
#
_entry.id   AF-A0A420YPE7-F1
#
_cell.length_a   1.000
_cell.length_b   1.000
_cell.length_c   1.000
_cell.angle_alpha   90.00
_cell.angle_beta   90.00
_cell.angle_gamma   90.00
#
_symmetry.space_group_name_H-M   'P 1'
#
loop_
_entity.id
_entity.type
_entity.pdbx_description
1 polymer ?
#
loop_
_entity_poly.entity_id
_entity_poly.type
_entity_poly.pdbx_seq_one_letter_code
_entity_poly.pdbx_strand_id
1 'polypeptide(L)' 'WSLMIAIFITVLYAITDEFHQGLTPGRTPLMQDVVLDSFGGIFGALLGFLKK' A
#
# COMPACT_ATOMS: atom_id res chain seq x y z
N TRP A 1 -0.59 13.33 12.83
CA TRP A 1 -1.26 12.01 12.93
C TRP A 1 -1.86 11.52 11.63
N SER A 2 -2.53 12.36 10.83
CA SER A 2 -3.13 11.93 9.56
C SER A 2 -2.15 11.25 8.60
N LEU A 3 -0.90 11.73 8.52
CA LEU A 3 0.14 11.13 7.68
C LEU A 3 0.46 9.69 8.10
N MET A 4 0.69 9.46 9.40
CA MET A 4 1.01 8.12 9.91
C MET A 4 -0.17 7.16 9.74
N ILE A 5 -1.40 7.63 9.96
CA ILE A 5 -2.61 6.84 9.74
C ILE A 5 -2.76 6.48 8.26
N ALA A 6 -2.53 7.42 7.35
CA ALA A 6 -2.60 7.17 5.91
C ALA A 6 -1.58 6.11 5.48
N ILE A 7 -0.31 6.25 5.90
CA ILE A 7 0.74 5.27 5.61
C ILE A 7 0.38 3.89 6.17
N PHE A 8 -0.09 3.82 7.42
CA PHE A 8 -0.47 2.56 8.04
C PHE A 8 -1.62 1.87 7.29
N ILE A 9 -2.66 2.61 6.91
CA ILE A 9 -3.78 2.06 6.15
C ILE A 9 -3.32 1.60 4.77
N THR A 10 -2.48 2.35 4.07
CA THR A 10 -1.93 1.95 2.76
C THR A 10 -1.20 0.61 2.87
N VAL A 11 -0.29 0.45 3.84
CA VAL A 11 0.47 -0.79 4.00
C VAL A 11 -0.46 -1.97 4.32
N LEU A 12 -1.42 -1.80 5.22
CA LEU A 12 -2.41 -2.85 5.52
C LEU A 12 -3.24 -3.22 4.30
N TYR A 13 -3.62 -2.24 3.50
CA TYR A 13 -4.41 -2.47 2.29
C TYR A 13 -3.57 -3.21 1.23
N ALA A 14 -2.30 -2.85 1.03
CA ALA A 14 -1.40 -3.53 0.12
C ALA A 14 -1.19 -5.01 0.49
N ILE A 15 -1.06 -5.32 1.80
CA ILE A 15 -1.01 -6.71 2.28
C ILE A 15 -2.31 -7.46 1.96
N THR A 16 -3.46 -6.80 2.13
CA THR A 16 -4.77 -7.40 1.87
C THR A 16 -5.01 -7.62 0.38
N ASP A 17 -4.49 -6.74 -0.48
CA ASP A 17 -4.54 -6.89 -1.94
C ASP A 17 -3.77 -8.13 -2.39
N GLU A 18 -2.53 -8.30 -1.94
CA GLU A 18 -1.74 -9.49 -2.26
C GLU A 18 -2.36 -10.77 -1.67
N PHE A 19 -2.95 -10.72 -0.48
CA PHE A 19 -3.73 -11.84 0.05
C PHE A 19 -4.91 -12.19 -0.86
N HIS A 20 -5.64 -11.19 -1.37
CA HIS A 20 -6.75 -11.39 -2.30
C HIS A 20 -6.27 -11.93 -3.66
N GLN A 21 -5.12 -11.45 -4.16
CA GLN A 21 -4.50 -11.99 -5.37
C GLN A 21 -4.12 -13.46 -5.20
N GLY A 22 -3.65 -13.87 -4.03
CA GLY A 22 -3.37 -15.28 -3.71
C GLY A 22 -4.59 -16.21 -3.78
N LEU A 23 -5.80 -15.66 -3.60
CA LEU A 23 -7.06 -16.39 -3.77
C LEU A 23 -7.60 -16.33 -5.21
N THR A 24 -7.00 -15.49 -6.05
CA THR A 24 -7.46 -15.24 -7.42
C THR A 24 -6.69 -16.12 -8.41
N PRO A 25 -7.35 -17.03 -9.15
CA PRO A 25 -6.69 -17.89 -10.12
C PRO A 25 -5.93 -17.09 -11.17
N GLY A 26 -4.68 -17.50 -11.46
CA GLY A 26 -3.85 -16.84 -12.48
C GLY A 26 -3.13 -15.57 -12.01
N ARG A 27 -3.20 -15.23 -10.72
CA ARG A 27 -2.36 -14.20 -10.08
C ARG A 27 -1.36 -14.86 -9.13
N THR A 28 -0.23 -14.20 -8.91
CA THR A 28 0.81 -14.66 -8.00
C THR A 28 1.02 -13.57 -6.95
N PRO A 29 0.78 -13.85 -5.67
CA PRO A 29 1.02 -12.87 -4.64
C PRO A 29 2.53 -12.67 -4.46
N LEU A 30 2.98 -11.41 -4.48
CA LEU A 30 4.38 -11.04 -4.41
C LEU A 30 4.62 -10.06 -3.26
N MET A 31 5.55 -10.39 -2.38
CA MET A 31 5.97 -9.47 -1.31
C MET A 31 6.55 -8.16 -1.89
N GLN A 32 7.14 -8.23 -3.08
CA GLN A 32 7.63 -7.05 -3.80
C GLN A 32 6.51 -6.05 -4.12
N ASP A 33 5.30 -6.53 -4.39
CA ASP A 33 4.17 -5.69 -4.77
C ASP A 33 3.63 -4.94 -3.53
N VAL A 34 3.57 -5.60 -2.37
CA VAL A 34 3.29 -4.92 -1.08
C VAL A 34 4.27 -3.77 -0.83
N VAL A 35 5.57 -4.01 -1.08
CA VAL A 35 6.62 -3.02 -0.88
C VAL A 35 6.45 -1.86 -1.87
N LEU A 36 6.21 -2.15 -3.15
CA LEU A 36 6.03 -1.16 -4.19
C LEU A 36 4.81 -0.26 -3.91
N ASP A 37 3.67 -0.85 -3.57
CA ASP A 37 2.44 -0.13 -3.25
C ASP A 37 2.60 0.74 -2.01
N SER A 38 3.30 0.21 -1.00
CA SER A 38 3.64 0.96 0.21
C SER A 38 4.50 2.18 -0.11
N PHE A 39 5.52 2.05 -0.97
CA PHE A 39 6.35 3.19 -1.41
C PHE A 39 5.53 4.22 -2.19
N GLY A 40 4.68 3.78 -3.11
CA GLY A 40 3.79 4.66 -3.86
C GLY A 40 2.84 5.44 -2.95
N GLY A 41 2.21 4.77 -1.99
CA GLY A 41 1.30 5.39 -1.03
C GLY A 41 2.00 6.33 -0.04
N ILE A 42 3.20 5.97 0.45
CA ILE A 42 4.02 6.87 1.27
C ILE A 42 4.38 8.13 0.48
N PHE A 43 4.82 7.99 -0.76
CA PHE A 43 5.17 9.12 -1.61
C PHE A 43 3.97 10.04 -1.84
N GLY A 44 2.81 9.48 -2.20
CA GLY A 44 1.57 10.24 -2.36
C GLY A 44 1.13 10.94 -1.07
N ALA A 45 1.21 10.27 0.07
CA ALA A 45 0.86 10.83 1.37
C ALA A 45 1.80 11.98 1.77
N LEU A 46 3.11 11.86 1.50
CA LEU A 46 4.09 12.93 1.72
C LEU A 46 3.79 14.15 0.85
N LEU A 47 3.55 13.97 -0.45
CA LEU A 47 3.19 15.07 -1.35
C LEU A 47 1.89 15.77 -0.93
N GLY A 48 0.87 14.99 -0.55
CA GLY A 48 -0.39 15.53 -0.05
C GLY A 48 -0.24 16.27 1.29
N PHE A 49 0.65 15.81 2.16
CA PHE A 49 0.96 16.49 3.42
C PHE A 49 1.73 17.79 3.20
N LEU A 50 2.68 17.83 2.26
CA LEU A 50 3.45 19.05 1.92
C LEU A 50 2.59 20.14 1.24
N LYS A 51 1.52 19.74 0.54
CA LYS A 51 0.55 20.67 -0.08
C LYS A 51 -0.47 21.24 0.91
N LYS A 52 -0.51 20.73 2.14
CA LYS A 52 -1.45 21.14 3.18
C LYS A 52 -0.91 22.33 3.97
#